data_AF-A0A949YS89-F1
#
_entry.id   AF-A0A949YS89-F1
#
_cell.length_a   1.000
_cell.length_b   1.000
_cell.length_c   1.000
_cell.angle_alpha   90.00
_cell.angle_beta   90.00
_cell.angle_gamma   90.00
#
_symmetry.space_group_name_H-M   'P 1'
#
loop_
_entity.id
_entity.type
_entity.pdbx_description
1 polymer ?
#
loop_
_entity_poly.entity_id
_entity_poly.type
_entity_poly.pdbx_seq_one_letter_code
_entity_poly.pdbx_strand_id
1 'polypeptide(L)'
;MDKPHRGLLLTALAILFAMAAVQDILKPFHLEGPTTGLVFLGTRLSGSSNLVMSVVLAIFLASYAVGIWRMNKYALTLGFIYAVYVVFNIVIFSIKYAGQDTGSAAFLVGFVISAIAIPWASVILLWRRRDELV
;
A
#
# COMPACT_ATOMS: atom_id res chain seq x y z
N MET A 1 -31.95 10.80 1.99
CA MET A 1 -30.79 9.88 1.88
C MET A 1 -29.55 10.74 1.95
N ASP A 2 -28.90 10.75 3.11
CA ASP A 2 -27.61 11.42 3.27
C ASP A 2 -26.58 10.74 2.37
N LYS A 3 -25.85 11.52 1.57
CA LYS A 3 -24.79 10.98 0.73
C LYS A 3 -23.72 10.36 1.63
N PRO A 4 -23.21 9.15 1.30
CA PRO A 4 -22.15 8.53 2.08
C PRO A 4 -20.96 9.48 2.18
N HIS A 5 -20.63 9.89 3.40
CA HIS A 5 -19.62 10.93 3.65
C HIS A 5 -18.36 10.29 4.19
N ARG A 6 -17.39 10.02 3.31
CA ARG A 6 -16.06 9.44 3.62
C ARG A 6 -15.34 10.13 4.81
N GLY A 7 -15.60 11.40 5.06
CA GLY A 7 -14.94 12.17 6.12
C GLY A 7 -13.47 12.45 5.82
N LEU A 8 -12.81 13.19 6.71
CA LEU A 8 -11.45 13.70 6.49
C LEU A 8 -10.41 12.58 6.43
N LEU A 9 -10.50 11.59 7.33
CA LEU A 9 -9.51 10.49 7.43
C LEU A 9 -9.51 9.58 6.20
N LEU A 10 -10.66 9.10 5.74
CA LEU A 10 -10.71 8.26 4.52
C LEU A 10 -10.33 9.06 3.28
N THR A 11 -10.61 10.37 3.25
CA THR A 11 -10.13 11.25 2.17
C THR A 11 -8.60 11.32 2.16
N ALA A 12 -7.97 11.54 3.32
CA ALA A 12 -6.52 11.56 3.44
C ALA A 12 -5.91 10.20 3.03
N LEU A 13 -6.49 9.08 3.49
CA LEU A 13 -6.04 7.75 3.12
C LEU A 13 -6.17 7.47 1.62
N ALA A 14 -7.29 7.86 1.00
CA ALA A 14 -7.46 7.72 -0.45
C ALA A 14 -6.38 8.49 -1.23
N ILE A 15 -6.04 9.70 -0.78
CA ILE A 15 -4.95 10.50 -1.37
C ILE A 15 -3.61 9.80 -1.17
N LEU A 16 -3.32 9.31 0.04
CA LEU A 16 -2.07 8.58 0.32
C LEU A 16 -1.92 7.33 -0.55
N PHE A 17 -2.98 6.54 -0.73
CA PHE A 17 -2.93 5.37 -1.62
C PHE A 17 -2.82 5.75 -3.10
N ALA A 18 -3.45 6.84 -3.53
CA ALA A 18 -3.28 7.36 -4.88
C ALA A 18 -1.85 7.85 -5.12
N MET A 19 -1.24 8.55 -4.15
CA MET A 19 0.17 8.95 -4.21
C MET A 19 1.10 7.74 -4.24
N ALA A 20 0.83 6.72 -3.41
CA ALA A 20 1.59 5.48 -3.42
C ALA A 20 1.51 4.77 -4.79
N ALA A 21 0.34 4.76 -5.44
CA ALA A 21 0.18 4.23 -6.79
C ALA A 21 1.04 5.00 -7.81
N VAL A 22 1.07 6.33 -7.72
CA VAL A 22 1.94 7.16 -8.59
C VAL A 22 3.40 6.86 -8.33
N GLN A 23 3.82 6.74 -7.06
CA GLN A 23 5.19 6.36 -6.71
C GLN A 23 5.56 4.98 -7.29
N ASP A 24 4.66 4.00 -7.22
CA ASP A 24 4.89 2.68 -7.82
C ASP A 24 5.10 2.76 -9.33
N ILE A 25 4.31 3.57 -10.06
CA ILE A 25 4.53 3.80 -11.50
C ILE A 25 5.90 4.43 -11.77
N LEU A 26 6.41 5.23 -10.84
CA LEU A 26 7.69 5.92 -10.99
C LEU A 26 8.90 5.04 -10.62
N LYS A 27 8.72 3.96 -9.85
CA LYS A 27 9.81 3.05 -9.43
C LYS A 27 10.68 2.51 -10.57
N PRO A 28 10.14 2.13 -11.75
CA PRO A 28 10.95 1.63 -12.86
C PRO A 28 11.96 2.65 -13.42
N PHE A 29 11.77 3.94 -13.17
CA PHE A 29 12.69 4.99 -13.61
C PHE A 29 13.90 5.17 -12.68
N HIS A 30 14.00 4.38 -11.59
CA HIS A 30 15.13 4.38 -10.65
C HIS A 30 15.52 5.78 -10.13
N LEU A 31 14.53 6.69 -9.98
CA LEU A 31 14.76 8.07 -9.53
C LEU A 31 15.35 8.16 -8.12
N GLU A 32 15.23 7.09 -7.32
CA GLU A 32 15.73 6.98 -5.95
C GLU A 32 17.05 6.20 -5.84
N GLY A 33 17.60 5.68 -6.95
CA GLY A 33 18.91 5.02 -7.02
C GLY A 33 18.93 3.55 -7.52
N PRO A 34 20.11 2.90 -7.53
CA PRO A 34 20.30 1.55 -8.06
C PRO A 34 19.63 0.42 -7.24
N THR A 35 19.24 0.73 -6.01
CA THR A 35 18.58 -0.20 -5.08
C THR A 35 17.06 -0.06 -5.08
N THR A 36 16.51 0.80 -5.94
CA THR A 36 15.07 1.06 -6.05
C THR A 36 14.38 -0.08 -6.79
N GLY A 37 13.54 -0.83 -6.08
CA GLY A 37 12.76 -1.91 -6.67
C GLY A 37 11.56 -2.25 -5.78
N LEU A 38 10.46 -2.64 -6.41
CA LEU A 38 9.29 -3.12 -5.70
C LEU A 38 9.65 -4.40 -4.94
N VAL A 39 9.35 -4.42 -3.65
CA VAL A 39 9.40 -5.65 -2.86
C VAL A 39 8.09 -6.38 -3.07
N PHE A 40 8.16 -7.55 -3.70
CA PHE A 40 7.04 -8.44 -3.92
C PHE A 40 7.32 -9.81 -3.31
N LEU A 41 6.44 -10.26 -2.41
CA LEU A 41 6.61 -11.47 -1.60
C LEU A 41 8.00 -11.55 -0.95
N GLY A 42 8.42 -10.44 -0.35
CA GLY A 42 9.70 -10.29 0.33
C GLY A 42 10.92 -10.31 -0.58
N THR A 43 10.76 -10.30 -1.90
CA THR A 43 11.86 -10.24 -2.86
C THR A 43 11.89 -8.87 -3.53
N ARG A 44 13.04 -8.19 -3.46
CA ARG A 44 13.25 -6.95 -4.21
C ARG A 44 13.41 -7.29 -5.70
N LEU A 45 12.49 -6.82 -6.52
CA LEU A 45 12.48 -7.06 -7.97
C LEU A 45 13.43 -6.10 -8.70
N SER A 46 13.91 -6.53 -9.86
CA SER A 46 14.75 -5.73 -10.76
C SER A 46 14.38 -5.99 -12.23
N GLY A 47 14.76 -5.08 -13.13
CA GLY A 47 14.51 -5.22 -14.57
C GLY A 47 13.01 -5.29 -14.93
N SER A 48 12.65 -6.16 -15.87
CA SER A 48 11.28 -6.25 -16.40
C SER A 48 10.25 -6.71 -15.37
N SER A 49 10.62 -7.56 -14.41
CA SER A 49 9.70 -8.03 -13.37
C SER A 49 9.31 -6.90 -12.43
N ASN A 50 10.25 -6.01 -12.10
CA ASN A 50 9.99 -4.80 -11.33
C ASN A 50 8.98 -3.88 -12.04
N LEU A 51 9.16 -3.66 -13.34
CA LEU A 51 8.26 -2.82 -14.13
C LEU A 51 6.84 -3.37 -14.12
N VAL A 52 6.66 -4.64 -14.46
CA VAL A 52 5.34 -5.27 -14.56
C VAL A 52 4.64 -5.25 -13.19
N MET A 53 5.32 -5.68 -12.13
CA MET A 53 4.70 -5.76 -10.81
C MET A 53 4.44 -4.39 -10.19
N SER A 54 5.27 -3.39 -10.48
CA SER A 54 5.02 -2.01 -10.03
C SER A 54 3.77 -1.42 -10.67
N VAL A 55 3.57 -1.66 -11.97
CA VAL A 55 2.33 -1.24 -12.66
C VAL A 55 1.11 -1.98 -12.11
N VAL A 56 1.22 -3.29 -11.88
CA VAL A 56 0.14 -4.09 -11.28
C VAL A 56 -0.24 -3.57 -9.90
N LEU A 57 0.75 -3.31 -9.03
CA LEU A 57 0.48 -2.80 -7.69
C LEU A 57 -0.08 -1.37 -7.73
N ALA A 58 0.41 -0.52 -8.63
CA ALA A 58 -0.13 0.81 -8.84
C ALA A 58 -1.60 0.79 -9.26
N ILE A 59 -1.97 -0.07 -10.22
CA ILE A 59 -3.38 -0.23 -10.65
C ILE A 59 -4.24 -0.73 -9.49
N PHE A 60 -3.73 -1.68 -8.71
CA PHE A 60 -4.41 -2.17 -7.51
C PHE A 60 -4.67 -1.03 -6.52
N LEU A 61 -3.64 -0.25 -6.18
CA LEU A 61 -3.72 0.86 -5.23
C LEU A 61 -4.60 2.00 -5.74
N ALA A 62 -4.53 2.33 -7.03
CA ALA A 62 -5.41 3.32 -7.64
C ALA A 62 -6.87 2.86 -7.58
N SER A 63 -7.14 1.58 -7.88
CA SER A 63 -8.48 1.00 -7.76
C SER A 63 -8.99 1.04 -6.32
N TYR A 64 -8.13 0.75 -5.35
CA TYR A 64 -8.45 0.84 -3.93
C TYR A 64 -8.75 2.28 -3.51
N ALA A 65 -7.91 3.24 -3.90
CA ALA A 65 -8.11 4.66 -3.64
C ALA A 65 -9.45 5.17 -4.23
N VAL A 66 -9.78 4.80 -5.47
CA VAL A 66 -11.08 5.10 -6.09
C VAL A 66 -12.22 4.46 -5.31
N GLY A 67 -12.04 3.22 -4.84
CA GLY A 67 -13.01 2.52 -3.99
C GLY A 67 -13.29 3.28 -2.70
N ILE A 68 -12.25 3.73 -1.98
CA ILE A 68 -12.39 4.57 -0.79
C ILE A 68 -13.08 5.89 -1.14
N TRP A 69 -12.65 6.55 -2.21
CA TRP A 69 -13.16 7.86 -2.61
C TRP A 69 -14.66 7.85 -2.90
N ARG A 70 -15.13 6.77 -3.53
CA ARG A 70 -16.53 6.54 -3.89
C ARG A 70 -17.32 5.83 -2.79
N MET A 71 -16.68 5.44 -1.68
CA MET A 71 -17.30 4.62 -0.63
C MET A 71 -17.91 3.32 -1.19
N ASN A 72 -17.20 2.64 -2.09
CA ASN A 72 -17.68 1.40 -2.69
C ASN A 72 -17.39 0.18 -1.81
N LYS A 73 -18.29 -0.81 -1.77
CA LYS A 73 -18.12 -2.05 -0.99
C LYS A 73 -16.84 -2.83 -1.31
N TYR A 74 -16.43 -2.86 -2.59
CA TYR A 74 -15.23 -3.58 -2.99
C TYR A 74 -13.95 -3.01 -2.36
N ALA A 75 -13.96 -1.74 -1.91
CA ALA A 75 -12.80 -1.13 -1.26
C ALA A 75 -12.41 -1.91 -0.01
N LEU A 76 -13.38 -2.42 0.75
CA LEU A 76 -13.12 -3.21 1.95
C LEU A 76 -12.35 -4.49 1.63
N THR A 77 -12.75 -5.19 0.56
CA THR A 77 -12.06 -6.40 0.09
C THR A 77 -10.64 -6.10 -0.38
N LEU A 78 -10.46 -5.07 -1.22
CA LEU A 78 -9.13 -4.66 -1.69
C LEU A 78 -8.23 -4.21 -0.54
N GLY A 79 -8.76 -3.44 0.40
CA GLY A 79 -8.02 -2.97 1.57
C GLY A 79 -7.54 -4.13 2.43
N PHE A 80 -8.39 -5.13 2.67
CA PHE A 80 -8.00 -6.31 3.43
C PHE A 80 -6.91 -7.12 2.72
N ILE A 81 -7.06 -7.37 1.41
CA ILE A 81 -6.04 -8.06 0.60
C ILE A 81 -4.70 -7.33 0.69
N TYR A 82 -4.72 -6.00 0.54
CA TYR A 82 -3.50 -5.19 0.59
C TYR A 82 -2.86 -5.17 1.98
N ALA A 83 -3.65 -4.98 3.04
CA ALA A 83 -3.13 -4.95 4.41
C ALA A 83 -2.47 -6.28 4.80
N VAL A 84 -3.09 -7.40 4.43
CA VAL A 84 -2.52 -8.73 4.63
C VAL A 84 -1.26 -8.92 3.79
N TYR A 85 -1.31 -8.56 2.50
CA TYR A 85 -0.15 -8.62 1.60
C TYR A 85 1.04 -7.86 2.18
N VAL A 86 0.87 -6.62 2.63
CA VAL A 86 1.97 -5.79 3.17
C VAL A 86 2.61 -6.46 4.40
N VAL A 87 1.81 -7.02 5.31
CA VAL A 87 2.33 -7.74 6.47
C VAL A 87 3.18 -8.93 6.03
N PHE A 88 2.67 -9.80 5.17
CA PHE A 88 3.43 -10.94 4.66
C PHE A 88 4.70 -10.50 3.92
N ASN A 89 4.59 -9.46 3.11
CA ASN A 89 5.70 -8.93 2.32
C ASN A 89 6.85 -8.45 3.21
N ILE A 90 6.52 -7.72 4.30
CA ILE A 90 7.51 -7.27 5.30
C ILE A 90 8.12 -8.44 6.05
N VAL A 91 7.31 -9.40 6.51
CA VAL A 91 7.81 -10.57 7.25
C VAL A 91 8.80 -11.36 6.40
N ILE A 92 8.43 -11.68 5.16
CA ILE A 92 9.30 -12.43 4.25
C ILE A 92 10.56 -11.62 3.91
N PHE A 93 10.44 -10.31 3.67
CA PHE A 93 11.59 -9.45 3.41
C PHE A 93 12.58 -9.45 4.58
N SER A 94 12.09 -9.27 5.80
CA SER A 94 12.91 -9.25 7.00
C SER A 94 13.64 -10.57 7.24
N ILE A 95 13.01 -11.71 6.95
CA ILE A 95 13.66 -13.03 7.04
C ILE A 95 14.73 -13.17 5.94
N LYS A 96 14.39 -12.80 4.70
CA LYS A 96 15.26 -13.03 3.53
C LYS A 96 16.52 -12.16 3.54
N TYR A 97 16.42 -10.95 4.07
CA TYR A 97 17.51 -9.98 4.12
C TYR A 97 18.05 -9.76 5.54
N ALA A 98 17.77 -10.69 6.47
CA ALA A 98 18.29 -10.64 7.82
C ALA A 98 19.83 -10.54 7.82
N GLY A 99 20.38 -9.58 8.56
CA GLY A 99 21.82 -9.36 8.68
C GLY A 99 22.47 -8.55 7.55
N GLN A 100 21.70 -8.09 6.55
CA GLN A 100 22.19 -7.11 5.59
C GLN A 100 22.01 -5.68 6.11
N ASP A 101 22.90 -4.77 5.72
CA ASP A 101 22.78 -3.36 6.04
C ASP A 101 21.64 -2.73 5.22
N THR A 102 20.44 -2.78 5.78
CA THR A 102 19.20 -2.26 5.17
C THR A 102 18.91 -0.81 5.56
N GLY A 103 19.87 -0.11 6.18
CA GLY A 103 19.75 1.28 6.65
C GLY A 103 19.54 1.41 8.16
N SER A 104 19.32 2.64 8.62
CA SER A 104 19.16 2.94 10.05
C SER A 104 17.99 2.18 10.68
N ALA A 105 18.22 1.57 11.85
CA ALA A 105 17.20 0.85 12.61
C ALA A 105 15.98 1.71 12.93
N ALA A 106 16.17 3.00 13.23
CA ALA A 106 15.08 3.93 13.51
C ALA A 106 14.17 4.16 12.29
N PHE A 107 14.77 4.27 11.09
CA PHE A 107 14.02 4.38 9.84
C PHE A 107 13.23 3.11 9.55
N LEU A 108 13.84 1.94 9.70
CA LEU A 108 13.18 0.65 9.48
C LEU A 108 12.00 0.44 10.42
N VAL A 109 12.16 0.76 11.71
CA VAL A 109 11.07 0.68 12.69
C VAL A 109 9.92 1.61 12.31
N GLY A 110 10.23 2.86 11.98
CA GLY A 110 9.22 3.83 11.51
C GLY A 110 8.49 3.34 10.26
N PHE A 111 9.24 2.84 9.28
CA PHE A 111 8.71 2.28 8.03
C PHE A 111 7.75 1.11 8.30
N VAL A 112 8.16 0.12 9.11
CA VAL A 112 7.31 -1.05 9.42
C VAL A 112 6.03 -0.64 10.13
N ILE A 113 6.13 0.26 11.13
CA ILE A 113 4.95 0.77 11.85
C ILE A 113 4.00 1.45 10.88
N SER A 114 4.48 2.37 10.03
CA SER A 114 3.64 3.08 9.07
C SER A 114 3.05 2.12 8.02
N ALA A 115 3.83 1.18 7.52
CA ALA A 115 3.41 0.22 6.50
C ALA A 115 2.32 -0.73 7.00
N ILE A 116 2.28 -1.03 8.31
CA ILE A 116 1.19 -1.82 8.90
C ILE A 116 0.02 -0.91 9.30
N ALA A 117 0.29 0.19 10.00
CA ALA A 117 -0.74 1.05 10.57
C ALA A 117 -1.64 1.68 9.51
N ILE A 118 -1.08 2.19 8.41
CA ILE A 118 -1.85 2.92 7.38
C ILE A 118 -2.85 1.99 6.66
N PRO A 119 -2.45 0.82 6.11
CA PRO A 119 -3.39 -0.13 5.51
C PRO A 119 -4.44 -0.62 6.50
N TRP A 120 -4.05 -1.05 7.70
CA TRP A 120 -5.01 -1.56 8.68
C TRP A 120 -5.97 -0.48 9.19
N ALA A 121 -5.51 0.75 9.41
CA ALA A 121 -6.39 1.87 9.76
C ALA A 121 -7.45 2.11 8.67
N SER A 122 -7.07 2.03 7.40
CA SER A 122 -8.02 2.18 6.30
C SER A 122 -9.09 1.08 6.28
N VAL A 123 -8.70 -0.17 6.51
CA VAL A 123 -9.63 -1.31 6.60
C VAL A 123 -10.57 -1.16 7.79
N ILE A 124 -10.06 -0.80 8.97
CA ILE A 124 -10.87 -0.61 10.17
C ILE A 124 -11.88 0.51 9.97
N LEU A 125 -11.47 1.63 9.37
CA LEU A 125 -12.36 2.77 9.11
C LEU A 125 -13.44 2.43 8.08
N LEU A 126 -13.10 1.71 7.00
CA LEU A 126 -14.08 1.22 6.03
C LEU A 126 -15.04 0.20 6.67
N TRP A 127 -14.52 -0.71 7.50
CA TRP A 127 -15.33 -1.72 8.19
C TRP A 127 -16.35 -1.10 9.12
N ARG A 128 -15.94 -0.07 9.89
CA ARG A 128 -16.84 0.70 10.77
C ARG A 128 -17.96 1.42 10.02
N ARG A 129 -17.75 1.72 8.74
CA ARG A 129 -18.71 2.39 7.85
C ARG A 129 -19.27 1.48 6.77
N ARG A 130 -19.18 0.15 6.95
CA ARG A 130 -19.57 -0.82 5.94
C ARG A 130 -21.03 -0.66 5.49
N ASP A 131 -21.89 -0.19 6.38
CA ASP A 131 -23.31 0.03 6.13
C ASP A 131 -23.58 1.29 5.28
N GLU A 132 -22.60 2.20 5.20
CA GLU A 132 -22.61 3.39 4.34
C GLU A 132 -22.04 3.11 2.94
N LEU A 133 -21.44 1.92 2.72
CA LEU A 133 -20.81 1.60 1.44
C LEU A 133 -21.88 1.26 0.39
N VAL A 134 -21.65 1.71 -0.84
CA VAL A 134 -22.54 1.47 -2.00
C VAL A 134 -22.13 0.17 -2.69
#